data_AF-A0A914YXC4-F1
#
_entry.id   AF-A0A914YXC4-F1
#
_cell.length_a   1.000
_cell.length_b   1.000
_cell.length_c   1.000
_cell.angle_alpha   90.00
_cell.angle_beta   90.00
_cell.angle_gamma   90.00
#
_symmetry.space_group_name_H-M   'P 1'
#
loop_
_entity.id
_entity.type
_entity.pdbx_description
1 polymer ?
#
loop_
_entity_poly.entity_id
_entity_poly.type
_entity_poly.pdbx_seq_one_letter_code
_entity_poly.pdbx_strand_id
1 'polypeptide(L)'
;MQTCKYLADQLHSALLSPDVKAVSMGALDQFSLDVMQCEMFTAQCPVVGFDDATLSITFAHLRQLLDLVMHADWTTYLAERTQQNSKYARVKASDAATLLEKMIEFEKKNSSFFSRSGDRKKLYDTILRQLRTLA
;
A
#
# COMPACT_ATOMS: atom_id res chain seq x y z
N MET A 1 -19.63 12.22 -1.02
CA MET A 1 -18.96 10.92 -0.72
C MET A 1 -18.57 10.13 -1.96
N GLN A 2 -19.45 9.95 -2.95
CA GLN A 2 -19.19 9.03 -4.08
C GLN A 2 -17.96 9.39 -4.91
N THR A 3 -17.63 10.69 -5.06
CA THR A 3 -16.42 11.15 -5.78
C THR A 3 -15.12 10.79 -5.08
N CYS A 4 -14.98 11.03 -3.76
CA CYS A 4 -13.75 10.71 -3.04
C CYS A 4 -13.53 9.20 -2.96
N LYS A 5 -14.62 8.44 -2.75
CA LYS A 5 -14.58 6.98 -2.83
C LYS A 5 -14.13 6.51 -4.21
N TYR A 6 -14.75 7.04 -5.27
CA TYR A 6 -14.37 6.74 -6.65
C TYR A 6 -12.88 7.04 -6.89
N LEU A 7 -12.39 8.20 -6.45
CA LEU A 7 -10.98 8.56 -6.57
C LEU A 7 -10.07 7.57 -5.83
N ALA A 8 -10.41 7.19 -4.61
CA ALA A 8 -9.64 6.20 -3.85
C ALA A 8 -9.61 4.84 -4.57
N ASP A 9 -10.76 4.38 -5.08
CA ASP A 9 -10.86 3.13 -5.84
C ASP A 9 -10.03 3.20 -7.14
N GLN A 10 -10.00 4.34 -7.82
CA GLN A 10 -9.17 4.56 -9.02
C GLN A 10 -7.67 4.57 -8.69
N LEU A 11 -7.26 5.25 -7.62
CA LEU A 11 -5.86 5.27 -7.17
C LEU A 11 -5.39 3.86 -6.77
N HIS A 12 -6.23 3.11 -6.04
CA HIS A 12 -5.97 1.71 -5.70
C HIS A 12 -5.82 0.83 -6.95
N SER A 13 -6.74 0.96 -7.89
CA SER A 13 -6.71 0.24 -9.17
C SER A 13 -5.46 0.60 -9.99
N ALA A 14 -5.06 1.87 -10.02
CA ALA A 14 -3.87 2.32 -10.73
C ALA A 14 -2.58 1.74 -10.11
N LEU A 15 -2.47 1.79 -8.78
CA LEU A 15 -1.32 1.26 -8.03
C LEU A 15 -1.15 -0.25 -8.27
N LEU A 16 -2.27 -0.99 -8.22
CA LEU A 16 -2.28 -2.44 -8.35
C LEU A 16 -2.52 -2.96 -9.77
N SER A 17 -2.59 -2.07 -10.77
CA SER A 17 -2.88 -2.44 -12.16
C SER A 17 -1.95 -3.54 -12.68
N PRO A 18 -2.46 -4.64 -13.27
CA PRO A 18 -1.64 -5.72 -13.79
C PRO A 18 -0.75 -5.28 -14.97
N ASP A 19 -1.08 -4.17 -15.62
CA ASP A 19 -0.30 -3.61 -16.74
C ASP A 19 1.04 -3.05 -16.28
N VAL A 20 1.12 -2.60 -15.02
CA VAL A 20 2.36 -2.08 -14.41
C VAL A 20 3.01 -3.18 -13.59
N LYS A 21 3.98 -3.88 -14.19
CA LYS A 21 4.64 -5.03 -13.56
C LYS A 21 5.73 -4.69 -12.56
N ALA A 22 6.22 -3.44 -12.55
CA ALA A 22 7.35 -3.02 -11.74
C ALA A 22 7.13 -1.61 -11.21
N VAL A 23 7.47 -1.37 -9.94
CA VAL A 23 7.39 -0.05 -9.31
C VAL A 23 8.65 0.22 -8.48
N SER A 24 9.21 1.42 -8.61
CA SER A 24 10.36 1.84 -7.82
C SER A 24 9.92 2.44 -6.48
N MET A 25 10.83 2.50 -5.51
CA MET A 25 10.54 3.21 -4.25
C MET A 25 10.20 4.68 -4.49
N GLY A 26 10.95 5.37 -5.36
CA GLY A 26 10.67 6.79 -5.68
C GLY A 26 9.31 7.03 -6.33
N ALA A 27 8.78 6.06 -7.09
CA ALA A 27 7.40 6.15 -7.60
C ALA A 27 6.36 5.98 -6.48
N LEU A 28 6.62 5.11 -5.50
CA LEU A 28 5.77 4.96 -4.31
C LEU A 28 5.83 6.19 -3.41
N ASP A 29 7.00 6.81 -3.25
CA ASP A 29 7.17 8.06 -2.53
C ASP A 29 6.27 9.15 -3.14
N GLN A 30 6.32 9.32 -4.46
CA GLN A 30 5.48 10.30 -5.15
C GLN A 30 3.99 9.97 -5.02
N PHE A 31 3.61 8.71 -5.23
CA PHE A 31 2.23 8.27 -5.07
C PHE A 31 1.71 8.50 -3.64
N SER A 32 2.57 8.31 -2.63
CA SER A 32 2.26 8.57 -1.21
C SER A 32 1.98 10.05 -0.93
N LEU A 33 2.71 10.96 -1.59
CA LEU A 33 2.42 12.39 -1.55
C LEU A 33 1.08 12.71 -2.23
N ASP A 34 0.77 12.09 -3.36
CA ASP A 34 -0.51 12.30 -4.04
C ASP A 34 -1.71 11.84 -3.18
N VAL A 35 -1.57 10.71 -2.49
CA VAL A 35 -2.55 10.24 -1.49
C VAL A 35 -2.65 11.23 -0.31
N MET A 36 -1.53 11.77 0.17
CA MET A 36 -1.52 12.77 1.24
C MET A 36 -2.32 14.01 0.87
N GLN A 37 -2.19 14.48 -0.38
CA GLN A 37 -2.97 15.61 -0.87
C GLN A 37 -4.47 15.31 -0.91
N CYS A 38 -4.86 14.08 -1.25
CA CYS A 38 -6.26 13.66 -1.20
C CYS A 38 -6.80 13.63 0.24
N GLU A 39 -6.00 13.14 1.19
CA GLU A 39 -6.33 13.13 2.63
C GLU A 39 -6.50 14.56 3.16
N MET A 40 -5.56 15.45 2.84
CA MET A 40 -5.64 16.87 3.22
C MET A 40 -6.89 17.54 2.63
N PHE A 41 -7.20 17.27 1.36
CA PHE A 41 -8.42 17.77 0.74
C PHE A 41 -9.68 17.30 1.50
N THR A 42 -9.75 16.03 1.88
CA THR A 42 -10.89 15.51 2.66
C THR A 42 -11.01 16.12 4.05
N ALA A 43 -9.89 16.46 4.69
CA ALA A 43 -9.88 17.11 6.00
C ALA A 43 -10.30 18.58 5.94
N GLN A 44 -10.09 19.26 4.80
CA GLN A 44 -10.38 20.68 4.63
C GLN A 44 -11.73 20.97 3.97
N CYS A 45 -12.44 19.96 3.47
CA CYS A 45 -13.73 20.10 2.78
C CYS A 45 -14.86 19.50 3.62
N PRO A 46 -15.37 20.21 4.65
CA PRO A 46 -16.54 19.78 5.39
C PRO A 46 -17.74 19.73 4.44
N VAL A 47 -18.42 18.59 4.38
CA VAL A 47 -19.63 18.42 3.58
C VAL A 47 -20.82 18.46 4.53
N VAL A 48 -21.72 19.42 4.31
CA VAL A 48 -22.93 19.60 5.13
C VAL A 48 -23.69 18.27 5.24
N GLY A 49 -23.97 17.85 6.47
CA GLY A 49 -24.69 16.60 6.76
C GLY A 49 -23.83 15.34 6.87
N PHE A 50 -22.49 15.45 6.82
CA PHE A 50 -21.57 14.34 7.08
C PHE A 50 -20.74 14.62 8.33
N ASP A 51 -20.38 13.55 9.06
CA ASP A 51 -19.40 13.61 10.15
C ASP A 51 -17.99 13.82 9.57
N ASP A 52 -17.19 14.68 10.21
CA ASP A 52 -15.85 15.10 9.76
C ASP A 52 -14.90 13.90 9.61
N ALA A 53 -15.10 12.84 10.39
CA ALA A 53 -14.32 11.62 10.30
C ALA A 53 -14.65 10.77 9.04
N THR A 54 -15.83 10.96 8.44
CA THR A 54 -16.34 10.08 7.39
C THR A 54 -15.55 10.18 6.08
N LEU A 55 -15.16 11.39 5.68
CA LEU A 55 -14.36 11.59 4.47
C LEU A 55 -12.89 11.23 4.70
N SER A 56 -12.38 11.53 5.89
CA SER A 56 -10.99 11.29 6.30
C SER A 56 -10.59 9.81 6.24
N ILE A 57 -11.52 8.87 6.45
CA ILE A 57 -11.23 7.44 6.36
C ILE A 57 -11.22 6.88 4.92
N THR A 58 -11.61 7.67 3.91
CA THR A 58 -11.78 7.19 2.53
C THR A 58 -10.49 6.61 1.95
N PHE A 59 -9.36 7.28 2.21
CA PHE A 59 -8.04 6.91 1.70
C PHE A 59 -7.23 6.04 2.68
N ALA A 60 -7.76 5.75 3.87
CA ALA A 60 -7.02 5.08 4.93
C ALA A 60 -6.48 3.69 4.52
N HIS A 61 -7.17 2.97 3.63
CA HIS A 61 -6.69 1.69 3.13
C HIS A 61 -5.46 1.83 2.22
N LEU A 62 -5.40 2.88 1.39
CA LEU A 62 -4.23 3.20 0.56
C LEU A 62 -3.06 3.63 1.43
N ARG A 63 -3.30 4.52 2.41
CA ARG A 63 -2.28 4.97 3.37
C ARG A 63 -1.65 3.79 4.10
N GLN A 64 -2.47 2.92 4.70
CA GLN A 64 -1.97 1.75 5.42
C GLN A 64 -1.20 0.78 4.50
N LEU A 65 -1.65 0.58 3.26
CA LEU A 65 -0.94 -0.27 2.29
C LEU A 65 0.44 0.31 1.95
N LEU A 66 0.50 1.60 1.64
CA LEU A 66 1.75 2.30 1.35
C LEU A 66 2.70 2.26 2.55
N ASP A 67 2.20 2.60 3.74
CA ASP A 67 3.01 2.61 4.96
C ASP A 67 3.61 1.24 5.25
N LEU A 68 2.81 0.16 5.14
CA LEU A 68 3.28 -1.21 5.33
C LEU A 68 4.43 -1.55 4.38
N VAL A 69 4.22 -1.31 3.09
CA VAL A 69 5.15 -1.77 2.05
C VAL A 69 6.41 -0.91 2.03
N MET A 70 6.28 0.42 2.17
CA MET A 70 7.41 1.35 2.14
C MET A 70 8.30 1.23 3.38
N HIS A 71 7.72 1.01 4.57
CA HIS A 71 8.50 0.81 5.80
C HIS A 71 8.89 -0.66 6.05
N ALA A 72 8.44 -1.58 5.19
CA ALA A 72 8.67 -3.01 5.32
C ALA A 72 8.26 -3.58 6.71
N ASP A 73 7.15 -3.10 7.27
CA ASP A 73 6.67 -3.43 8.62
C ASP A 73 5.88 -4.75 8.67
N TRP A 74 6.44 -5.77 8.01
CA TRP A 74 5.79 -7.06 7.78
C TRP A 74 5.59 -7.87 9.06
N THR A 75 6.51 -7.73 10.02
CA THR A 75 6.42 -8.40 11.32
C THR A 75 5.18 -7.97 12.08
N THR A 76 4.92 -6.66 12.14
CA THR A 76 3.73 -6.10 12.80
C THR A 76 2.47 -6.53 12.07
N TYR A 77 2.46 -6.43 10.72
CA TYR A 77 1.32 -6.85 9.91
C TYR A 77 0.95 -8.33 10.12
N LEU A 78 1.93 -9.22 10.11
CA LEU A 78 1.70 -10.66 10.25
C LEU A 78 1.29 -11.05 11.67
N ALA A 79 1.84 -10.39 12.69
CA ALA A 79 1.54 -10.68 14.09
C ALA A 79 0.15 -10.18 14.52
N GLU A 80 -0.27 -9.00 14.04
CA GLU A 80 -1.48 -8.33 14.51
C GLU A 80 -2.70 -8.57 13.61
N ARG A 81 -2.58 -9.35 12.53
CA ARG A 81 -3.62 -9.45 11.49
C ARG A 81 -5.01 -9.86 12.00
N THR A 82 -5.08 -10.68 13.05
CA THR A 82 -6.35 -11.15 13.63
C THR A 82 -6.92 -10.20 14.68
N GLN A 83 -6.19 -9.14 15.04
CA GLN A 83 -6.60 -8.16 16.03
C GLN A 83 -7.51 -7.10 15.38
N GLN A 84 -8.59 -6.76 16.09
CA GLN A 84 -9.58 -5.78 15.62
C GLN A 84 -9.02 -4.34 15.52
N ASN A 85 -7.93 -4.03 16.23
CA ASN A 85 -7.33 -2.69 16.27
C ASN A 85 -5.88 -2.66 15.75
N SER A 86 -5.56 -3.54 14.80
CA SER A 86 -4.20 -3.61 14.22
C SER A 86 -3.86 -2.38 13.39
N LYS A 87 -2.58 -2.01 13.37
CA LYS A 87 -2.05 -0.85 12.63
C LYS A 87 -2.45 -0.85 11.14
N TYR A 88 -2.56 -2.04 10.56
CA TYR A 88 -2.81 -2.27 9.13
C TYR A 88 -4.13 -3.01 8.87
N ALA A 89 -5.14 -2.80 9.74
CA ALA A 89 -6.43 -3.50 9.69
C ALA A 89 -7.16 -3.41 8.34
N ARG A 90 -6.88 -2.40 7.51
CA ARG A 90 -7.54 -2.17 6.21
C ARG A 90 -6.75 -2.75 5.03
N VAL A 91 -5.59 -3.35 5.26
CA VAL A 91 -4.72 -3.89 4.21
C VAL A 91 -5.07 -5.34 3.92
N LYS A 92 -5.49 -5.62 2.68
CA LYS A 92 -5.67 -6.99 2.18
C LYS A 92 -4.33 -7.62 1.86
N ALA A 93 -4.17 -8.92 2.18
CA ALA A 93 -2.94 -9.66 1.87
C ALA A 93 -2.63 -9.66 0.37
N SER A 94 -3.67 -9.80 -0.46
CA SER A 94 -3.57 -9.80 -1.92
C SER A 94 -2.96 -8.52 -2.47
N ASP A 95 -3.35 -7.38 -1.90
CA ASP A 95 -2.94 -6.05 -2.34
C ASP A 95 -1.48 -5.82 -1.95
N ALA A 96 -1.12 -6.18 -0.72
CA ALA A 96 0.24 -6.14 -0.21
C ALA A 96 1.17 -7.07 -1.01
N ALA A 97 0.73 -8.29 -1.33
CA ALA A 97 1.48 -9.23 -2.15
C ALA A 97 1.72 -8.67 -3.55
N THR A 98 0.68 -8.13 -4.19
CA THR A 98 0.76 -7.54 -5.54
C THR A 98 1.75 -6.38 -5.57
N LEU A 99 1.70 -5.48 -4.59
CA LEU A 99 2.60 -4.34 -4.54
C LEU A 99 4.06 -4.75 -4.27
N LEU A 100 4.27 -5.68 -3.33
CA LEU A 100 5.59 -6.24 -3.03
C LEU A 100 6.19 -6.96 -4.25
N GLU A 101 5.39 -7.71 -5.00
CA GLU A 101 5.80 -8.36 -6.26
C GLU A 101 6.34 -7.35 -7.27
N LYS A 102 5.64 -6.23 -7.46
CA LYS A 102 6.07 -5.16 -8.36
C LYS A 102 7.39 -4.52 -7.93
N MET A 103 7.62 -4.36 -6.62
CA MET A 103 8.89 -3.82 -6.12
C MET A 103 10.04 -4.80 -6.38
N ILE A 104 9.86 -6.08 -6.06
CA ILE A 104 10.86 -7.12 -6.33
C ILE A 104 11.18 -7.17 -7.83
N GLU A 105 10.17 -7.07 -8.70
CA GLU A 105 10.35 -7.08 -10.15
C GLU A 105 11.13 -5.86 -10.65
N PHE A 106 10.91 -4.68 -10.07
CA PHE A 106 11.72 -3.50 -10.34
C PHE A 106 13.19 -3.73 -9.95
N GLU A 107 13.43 -4.28 -8.76
CA GLU A 107 14.79 -4.54 -8.29
C GLU A 107 15.53 -5.60 -9.13
N LYS A 108 14.83 -6.65 -9.59
CA LYS A 108 15.38 -7.66 -10.51
C LYS A 108 15.83 -7.05 -11.83
N LYS A 109 15.02 -6.16 -12.41
CA LYS A 109 15.35 -5.49 -13.68
C LYS A 109 16.54 -4.55 -13.54
N ASN A 110 16.72 -3.95 -12.37
CA ASN A 110 17.79 -2.99 -12.12
C ASN A 110 19.07 -3.63 -11.53
N SER A 111 19.37 -4.86 -11.98
CA SER A 111 20.31 -5.85 -11.41
C SER A 111 21.71 -5.37 -11.01
N SER A 112 22.20 -4.19 -11.45
CA SER A 112 23.49 -3.65 -11.00
C SER A 112 23.51 -3.22 -9.51
N PHE A 113 22.36 -2.98 -8.89
CA PHE A 113 22.26 -2.69 -7.44
C PHE A 113 21.86 -3.92 -6.60
N PHE A 114 21.40 -5.01 -7.23
CA PHE A 114 20.77 -6.13 -6.54
C PHE A 114 21.74 -7.22 -6.06
N SER A 115 23.00 -7.19 -6.52
CA SER A 115 24.04 -8.17 -6.15
C SER A 115 24.50 -8.09 -4.69
N ARG A 116 24.15 -7.02 -3.96
CA ARG A 116 24.57 -6.80 -2.56
C ARG A 116 23.48 -7.08 -1.51
N SER A 117 22.28 -7.52 -1.90
CA SER A 117 21.13 -7.63 -0.98
C SER A 117 20.41 -8.99 -1.04
N GLY A 118 21.18 -10.09 -1.13
CA GLY A 118 20.64 -11.45 -1.20
C GLY A 118 19.69 -11.81 -0.05
N ASP A 119 19.93 -11.30 1.16
CA ASP A 119 19.08 -11.58 2.32
C ASP A 119 17.75 -10.81 2.30
N ARG A 120 17.73 -9.57 1.77
CA ARG A 120 16.49 -8.82 1.55
C ARG A 120 15.60 -9.53 0.53
N LYS A 121 16.19 -10.07 -0.52
CA LYS A 121 15.47 -10.88 -1.51
C LYS A 121 14.82 -12.11 -0.88
N LYS A 122 15.57 -12.88 -0.08
CA LYS A 122 15.03 -14.06 0.64
C LYS A 122 13.90 -13.68 1.59
N LEU A 123 14.06 -12.56 2.30
CA LEU A 123 13.04 -12.03 3.20
C LEU A 123 11.75 -11.73 2.42
N TYR A 124 11.84 -10.97 1.34
CA TYR A 124 10.67 -10.63 0.52
C TYR A 124 10.03 -11.86 -0.13
N ASP A 125 10.81 -12.83 -0.64
CA ASP A 125 10.27 -14.09 -1.15
C ASP A 125 9.52 -14.88 -0.07
N THR A 126 10.01 -14.86 1.18
CA THR A 126 9.36 -15.52 2.32
C THR A 126 8.04 -14.82 2.68
N ILE A 127 8.07 -13.49 2.81
CA ILE A 127 6.88 -12.69 3.10
C ILE A 127 5.82 -12.89 2.02
N LEU A 128 6.21 -12.87 0.75
CA LEU A 128 5.31 -13.02 -0.38
C LEU A 128 4.63 -14.40 -0.40
N ARG A 129 5.34 -15.47 -0.03
CA ARG A 129 4.72 -16.79 0.19
C ARG A 129 3.68 -16.74 1.31
N GLN A 130 4.02 -16.13 2.44
CA GLN A 130 3.10 -15.98 3.57
C GLN A 130 1.87 -15.14 3.19
N LEU A 131 2.05 -14.02 2.50
CA LEU A 131 0.94 -13.18 2.04
C LEU A 131 0.01 -13.94 1.09
N ARG A 132 0.55 -14.75 0.18
CA ARG A 132 -0.26 -15.59 -0.73
C ARG A 132 -1.02 -16.71 -0.02
N THR A 133 -0.49 -17.27 1.06
CA THR A 133 -1.26 -18.24 1.89
C THR A 133 -2.41 -17.58 2.65
N LEU A 134 -2.36 -16.25 2.80
CA LEU A 134 -3.34 -15.45 3.53
C LEU A 134 -4.26 -14.64 2.60
N ALA A 135 -4.07 -14.72 1.28
CA ALA A 135 -4.87 -14.05 0.26
C ALA A 135 -6.02 -14.95 -0.18
#